data_AF-A0A166TM87-F1
#
_entry.id   AF-A0A166TM87-F1
#
_cell.length_a   1.000
_cell.length_b   1.000
_cell.length_c   1.000
_cell.angle_alpha   90.00
_cell.angle_beta   90.00
_cell.angle_gamma   90.00
#
_symmetry.space_group_name_H-M   'P 1'
#
loop_
_entity.id
_entity.type
_entity.pdbx_description
1 polymer ?
#
loop_
_entity_poly.entity_id
_entity_poly.type
_entity_poly.pdbx_seq_one_letter_code
_entity_poly.pdbx_strand_id
1 'polypeptide(L)'
;MTGPTYTARTRPQTQQTLTTLLPLLDAHKLGSDDWTNLERLAYAALDMGRVDVADKCLTRLLAGFPSSPRVAALRGAILEASAPDAALKFYADVLELDSGDATIWKRQIGLLRRLGRVERAVTELCTYLDTFYSDAEAWLELADLYASCGHRYTQSLHALSHAQLLAPQNPFFTLQSAETAYTAGDLPLALRLFLAVVDMSDGDDADRERDAPPMGVTVRAWFGVKLCARRLKVEVDVGKGRGRESASGTESPKHAAVLEELAGERLRVAYSSAGRAGEIAQGRGEVFAWVAASD
;
A
#
# COMPACT_ATOMS: atom_id res chain seq x y z
N MET A 1 5.98 -0.03 -0.72
CA MET A 1 7.25 0.67 -1.00
C MET A 1 7.17 2.14 -0.59
N THR A 2 7.55 2.48 0.64
CA THR A 2 7.83 3.87 1.03
C THR A 2 9.33 4.13 1.09
N GLY A 3 10.05 3.78 0.01
CA GLY A 3 11.24 4.55 -0.34
C GLY A 3 10.77 5.93 -0.81
N PRO A 4 11.53 7.02 -0.60
CA PRO A 4 11.11 8.37 -0.98
C PRO A 4 10.88 8.42 -2.49
N THR A 5 9.63 8.23 -2.90
CA THR A 5 9.14 8.59 -4.22
C THR A 5 9.27 10.10 -4.30
N TYR A 6 10.13 10.57 -5.20
CA TYR A 6 10.37 12.00 -5.38
C TYR A 6 9.05 12.66 -5.75
N THR A 7 8.44 13.30 -4.76
CA THR A 7 7.34 14.24 -4.87
C THR A 7 7.79 15.43 -4.06
N ALA A 8 8.01 16.58 -4.70
CA ALA A 8 8.42 17.79 -4.02
C ALA A 8 7.35 18.12 -2.96
N ARG A 9 7.64 17.83 -1.70
CA ARG A 9 6.75 18.05 -0.57
C ARG A 9 7.44 19.03 0.35
N THR A 10 6.90 20.24 0.44
CA THR A 10 7.36 21.29 1.34
C THR A 10 6.98 20.96 2.78
N ARG A 11 7.74 20.05 3.41
CA ARG A 11 7.61 19.76 4.84
C ARG A 11 8.47 20.77 5.63
N PRO A 12 7.96 21.33 6.75
CA PRO A 12 8.74 22.26 7.58
C PRO A 12 10.07 21.65 8.07
N GLN A 13 10.06 20.36 8.38
CA GLN A 13 11.24 19.61 8.81
C GLN A 13 12.31 19.55 7.71
N THR A 14 11.90 19.36 6.45
CA THR A 14 12.82 19.31 5.31
C THR A 14 13.43 20.68 5.00
N GLN A 15 12.70 21.76 5.28
CA GLN A 15 13.23 23.11 5.13
C GLN A 15 14.29 23.40 6.20
N GLN A 16 14.02 22.97 7.44
CA GLN A 16 14.98 23.09 8.53
C GLN A 16 16.25 22.30 8.25
N THR A 17 16.16 21.04 7.81
CA THR A 17 17.35 20.24 7.48
C THR A 17 18.17 20.89 6.35
N LEU A 18 17.51 21.40 5.31
CA LEU A 18 18.20 22.13 4.24
C LEU A 18 18.95 23.34 4.78
N THR A 19 18.31 24.19 5.56
CA THR A 19 18.94 25.40 6.11
C THR A 19 20.13 25.09 7.03
N THR A 20 20.01 24.06 7.86
CA THR A 20 21.04 23.71 8.84
C THR A 20 22.25 23.07 8.17
N LEU A 21 22.05 22.28 7.12
CA LEU A 21 23.11 21.51 6.48
C LEU A 21 23.73 22.21 5.28
N LEU A 22 23.10 23.25 4.72
CA LEU A 22 23.62 23.99 3.56
C LEU A 22 25.10 24.43 3.70
N PRO A 23 25.58 24.90 4.87
CA PRO A 23 26.98 25.30 5.05
C PRO A 23 28.00 24.16 4.82
N LEU A 24 27.59 22.89 4.90
CA LEU A 24 28.47 21.75 4.65
C LEU A 24 28.98 21.70 3.20
N LEU A 25 28.27 22.33 2.27
CA LEU A 25 28.72 22.40 0.87
C LEU A 25 30.03 23.18 0.72
N ASP A 26 30.26 24.18 1.56
CA ASP A 26 31.45 25.04 1.50
C ASP A 26 32.59 24.53 2.41
N ALA A 27 32.34 23.48 3.21
CA ALA A 27 33.34 22.94 4.13
C ALA A 27 34.49 22.24 3.38
N HIS A 28 35.74 22.63 3.63
CA HIS A 28 36.92 22.05 2.96
C HIS A 28 37.32 20.65 3.45
N LYS A 29 37.01 20.30 4.70
CA LYS A 29 37.23 18.97 5.28
C LYS A 29 35.91 18.44 5.82
N LEU A 30 35.58 17.22 5.44
CA LEU A 30 34.37 16.52 5.88
C LEU A 30 34.81 15.40 6.83
N GLY A 31 34.21 15.36 8.03
CA GLY A 31 34.32 14.26 8.98
C GLY A 31 33.53 13.02 8.53
N SER A 32 33.57 11.95 9.34
CA SER A 32 32.84 10.70 9.05
C SER A 32 31.33 10.94 8.89
N ASP A 33 30.76 11.76 9.77
CA ASP A 33 29.32 12.00 9.84
C ASP A 33 28.86 13.02 8.79
N ASP A 34 29.78 13.87 8.31
CA ASP A 34 29.49 14.91 7.34
C ASP A 34 29.10 14.33 5.97
N TRP A 35 29.63 13.16 5.59
CA TRP A 35 29.22 12.47 4.36
C TRP A 35 27.76 12.02 4.41
N THR A 36 27.32 11.50 5.55
CA THR A 36 25.92 11.11 5.75
C THR A 36 25.02 12.35 5.78
N ASN A 37 25.48 13.44 6.39
CA ASN A 37 24.75 14.71 6.39
C ASN A 37 24.68 15.35 4.99
N LEU A 38 25.72 15.19 4.17
CA LEU A 38 25.74 15.65 2.79
C LEU A 38 24.74 14.89 1.92
N GLU A 39 24.62 13.58 2.10
CA GLU A 39 23.57 12.77 1.47
C GLU A 39 22.17 13.21 1.92
N ARG A 40 21.97 13.44 3.23
CA ARG A 40 20.69 13.96 3.76
C ARG A 40 20.35 15.33 3.19
N LEU A 41 21.34 16.23 3.07
CA LEU A 41 21.17 17.54 2.43
C LEU A 41 20.73 17.37 0.97
N ALA A 42 21.34 16.44 0.23
CA ALA A 42 20.98 16.20 -1.16
C ALA A 42 19.51 15.76 -1.32
N TYR A 43 19.04 14.82 -0.49
CA TYR A 43 17.63 14.41 -0.50
C TYR A 43 16.69 15.52 -0.05
N ALA A 44 17.05 16.30 0.98
CA ALA A 44 16.24 17.44 1.41
C ALA A 44 16.17 18.54 0.33
N ALA A 45 17.26 18.75 -0.41
CA ALA A 45 17.30 19.66 -1.55
C ALA A 45 16.41 19.19 -2.69
N LEU A 46 16.44 17.89 -3.01
CA LEU A 46 15.52 17.28 -3.96
C LEU A 46 14.05 17.48 -3.55
N ASP A 47 13.69 17.18 -2.31
CA ASP A 47 12.32 17.38 -1.82
C ASP A 47 11.82 18.83 -1.96
N MET A 48 12.74 19.80 -1.97
CA MET A 48 12.48 21.24 -2.16
C MET A 48 12.61 21.70 -3.62
N GLY A 49 12.86 20.79 -4.57
CA GLY A 49 13.07 21.12 -5.99
C GLY A 49 14.40 21.83 -6.29
N ARG A 50 15.32 21.89 -5.32
CA ARG A 50 16.65 22.50 -5.43
C ARG A 50 17.66 21.51 -6.02
N VAL A 51 17.44 21.13 -7.28
CA VAL A 51 18.29 20.16 -8.00
C VAL A 51 19.75 20.66 -8.11
N ASP A 52 19.94 21.98 -8.18
CA ASP A 52 21.25 22.65 -8.17
C ASP A 52 22.10 22.31 -6.95
N VAL A 53 21.48 22.27 -5.77
CA VAL A 53 22.13 21.96 -4.49
C VAL A 53 22.40 20.46 -4.40
N ALA A 54 21.45 19.64 -4.85
CA ALA A 54 21.60 18.18 -4.87
C ALA A 54 22.76 17.74 -5.77
N ASP A 55 22.92 18.35 -6.95
CA ASP A 55 24.03 18.06 -7.87
C ASP A 55 25.40 18.40 -7.27
N LYS A 56 25.51 19.52 -6.55
CA LYS A 56 26.74 19.88 -5.83
C LYS A 56 27.08 18.86 -4.75
N CYS A 57 26.08 18.41 -3.99
CA CYS A 57 26.27 17.34 -3.00
C CYS A 57 26.73 16.05 -3.67
N LEU A 58 26.07 15.65 -4.77
CA LEU A 58 26.42 14.45 -5.53
C LEU A 58 27.85 14.49 -6.05
N THR A 59 28.29 15.63 -6.60
CA THR A 59 29.66 15.81 -7.12
C THR A 59 30.70 15.53 -6.05
N ARG A 60 30.48 16.03 -4.83
CA ARG A 60 31.37 15.78 -3.69
C ARG A 60 31.32 14.32 -3.22
N LEU A 61 30.13 13.71 -3.18
CA LEU A 61 29.96 12.31 -2.79
C LEU A 61 30.61 11.34 -3.77
N LEU A 62 30.51 11.60 -5.07
CA LEU A 62 31.16 10.80 -6.12
C LEU A 62 32.68 10.87 -6.05
N ALA A 63 33.25 12.01 -5.64
CA ALA A 63 34.70 12.16 -5.48
C ALA A 63 35.25 11.29 -4.34
N GLY A 64 34.48 11.09 -3.27
CA GLY A 64 34.87 10.22 -2.14
C GLY A 64 34.50 8.75 -2.33
N PHE A 65 33.35 8.48 -2.95
CA PHE A 65 32.74 7.16 -3.00
C PHE A 65 32.15 6.83 -4.39
N PRO A 66 32.97 6.71 -5.44
CA PRO A 66 32.51 6.58 -6.83
C PRO A 66 31.70 5.30 -7.11
N SER A 67 31.97 4.21 -6.38
CA SER A 67 31.31 2.91 -6.56
C SER A 67 30.27 2.59 -5.48
N SER A 68 29.82 3.60 -4.71
CA SER A 68 28.87 3.36 -3.62
C SER A 68 27.43 3.21 -4.18
N PRO A 69 26.71 2.14 -3.82
CA PRO A 69 25.30 1.96 -4.18
C PRO A 69 24.41 3.12 -3.72
N ARG A 70 24.72 3.70 -2.54
CA ARG A 70 24.00 4.87 -2.00
C ARG A 70 24.15 6.11 -2.89
N VAL A 71 25.37 6.33 -3.39
CA VAL A 71 25.67 7.45 -4.29
C VAL A 71 25.04 7.22 -5.67
N ALA A 72 25.03 5.98 -6.16
CA ALA A 72 24.31 5.60 -7.38
C ALA A 72 22.80 5.85 -7.25
N ALA A 73 22.19 5.46 -6.12
CA ALA A 73 20.77 5.72 -5.84
C ALA A 73 20.46 7.23 -5.79
N LEU A 74 21.31 8.04 -5.17
CA LEU A 74 21.17 9.50 -5.15
C LEU A 74 21.29 10.11 -6.56
N ARG A 75 22.28 9.66 -7.36
CA ARG A 75 22.42 10.09 -8.75
C ARG A 75 21.16 9.79 -9.56
N GLY A 76 20.62 8.59 -9.41
CA GLY A 76 19.35 8.22 -10.02
C GLY A 76 18.20 9.13 -9.58
N ALA A 77 18.09 9.43 -8.28
CA ALA A 77 17.06 10.33 -7.75
C ALA A 77 17.14 11.76 -8.32
N ILE A 78 18.36 12.25 -8.55
CA ILE A 78 18.59 13.55 -9.21
C ILE A 78 18.17 13.50 -10.68
N LEU A 79 18.50 12.41 -11.39
CA LEU A 79 18.07 12.20 -12.77
C LEU A 79 16.54 12.06 -12.86
N GLU A 80 15.89 11.41 -11.90
CA GLU A 80 14.43 11.30 -11.84
C GLU A 80 13.74 12.67 -11.87
N ALA A 81 14.34 13.67 -11.22
CA ALA A 81 13.79 15.02 -11.10
C ALA A 81 14.01 15.88 -12.35
N SER A 82 15.09 15.65 -13.09
CA SER A 82 15.53 16.48 -14.21
C SER A 82 15.30 15.84 -15.58
N ALA A 83 15.57 14.54 -15.71
CA ALA A 83 15.57 13.78 -16.95
C ALA A 83 15.11 12.32 -16.70
N PRO A 84 13.80 12.07 -16.55
CA PRO A 84 13.29 10.76 -16.12
C PRO A 84 13.61 9.61 -17.09
N ASP A 85 13.68 9.86 -18.40
CA ASP A 85 14.10 8.83 -19.35
C ASP A 85 15.58 8.47 -19.22
N ALA A 86 16.43 9.45 -18.92
CA ALA A 86 17.85 9.20 -18.64
C ALA A 86 18.02 8.45 -17.31
N ALA A 87 17.16 8.71 -16.32
CA ALA A 87 17.14 7.96 -15.06
C ALA A 87 16.81 6.48 -15.28
N LEU A 88 15.81 6.16 -16.12
CA LEU A 88 15.48 4.78 -16.46
C LEU A 88 16.64 4.05 -17.14
N LYS A 89 17.32 4.72 -18.09
CA LYS A 89 18.49 4.14 -18.73
C LYS A 89 19.61 3.92 -17.71
N PHE A 90 19.89 4.90 -16.86
CA PHE A 90 20.89 4.80 -15.80
C PHE A 90 20.59 3.62 -14.85
N TYR A 91 19.33 3.42 -14.45
CA TYR A 91 18.97 2.28 -13.60
C TYR A 91 19.15 0.94 -14.30
N ALA A 92 18.77 0.83 -15.57
CA ALA A 92 19.01 -0.37 -16.37
C ALA A 92 20.51 -0.69 -16.44
N ASP A 93 21.35 0.31 -16.77
CA ASP A 93 22.81 0.15 -16.85
C ASP A 93 23.41 -0.31 -15.49
N VAL A 94 22.88 0.19 -14.36
CA VAL A 94 23.32 -0.23 -13.02
C VAL A 94 22.91 -1.66 -12.71
N LEU A 95 21.67 -2.05 -13.04
CA LEU A 95 21.16 -3.40 -12.79
C LEU A 95 21.79 -4.47 -13.71
N GLU A 96 22.28 -4.07 -14.89
CA GLU A 96 23.08 -4.95 -15.75
C GLU A 96 24.43 -5.30 -15.11
N LEU A 97 25.00 -4.38 -14.32
CA LEU A 97 26.27 -4.60 -13.61
C LEU A 97 26.08 -5.32 -12.27
N ASP A 98 25.02 -4.96 -11.54
CA ASP A 98 24.67 -5.56 -10.25
C ASP A 98 23.14 -5.74 -10.14
N SER A 99 22.68 -6.94 -10.46
CA SER A 99 21.26 -7.32 -10.35
C SER A 99 20.79 -7.53 -8.90
N GLY A 100 21.69 -7.43 -7.92
CA GLY A 100 21.40 -7.60 -6.51
C GLY A 100 20.92 -6.32 -5.81
N ASP A 101 21.01 -5.15 -6.44
CA ASP A 101 20.60 -3.88 -5.81
C ASP A 101 19.08 -3.68 -5.88
N ALA A 102 18.38 -4.24 -4.89
CA ALA A 102 16.95 -4.06 -4.71
C ALA A 102 16.57 -2.56 -4.63
N THR A 103 17.41 -1.68 -4.10
CA THR A 103 17.07 -0.26 -3.96
C THR A 103 16.90 0.39 -5.33
N ILE A 104 17.85 0.16 -6.23
CA ILE A 104 17.81 0.68 -7.60
C ILE A 104 16.61 0.11 -8.36
N TRP A 105 16.37 -1.19 -8.24
CA TRP A 105 15.26 -1.85 -8.93
C TRP A 105 13.91 -1.28 -8.49
N LYS A 106 13.71 -1.11 -7.18
CA LYS A 106 12.52 -0.46 -6.61
C LYS A 106 12.32 0.97 -7.12
N ARG A 107 13.40 1.76 -7.25
CA ARG A 107 13.31 3.12 -7.81
C ARG A 107 12.93 3.11 -9.28
N GLN A 108 13.50 2.21 -10.09
CA GLN A 108 13.13 2.04 -11.49
C GLN A 108 11.64 1.72 -11.65
N ILE A 109 11.13 0.76 -10.89
CA ILE A 109 9.71 0.37 -10.90
C ILE A 109 8.82 1.55 -10.48
N GLY A 110 9.18 2.26 -9.40
CA GLY A 110 8.46 3.45 -8.95
C GLY A 110 8.43 4.56 -9.98
N LEU A 111 9.54 4.78 -10.70
CA LEU A 111 9.63 5.74 -11.79
C LEU A 111 8.76 5.34 -12.98
N LEU A 112 8.79 4.08 -13.41
CA LEU A 112 7.92 3.57 -14.47
C LEU A 112 6.44 3.78 -14.15
N ARG A 113 6.05 3.48 -12.91
CA ARG A 113 4.69 3.72 -12.40
C ARG A 113 4.33 5.22 -12.48
N ARG A 114 5.20 6.11 -12.00
CA ARG A 114 4.98 7.57 -12.02
C ARG A 114 4.84 8.12 -13.45
N LEU A 115 5.56 7.55 -14.41
CA LEU A 115 5.48 7.93 -15.83
C LEU A 115 4.27 7.30 -16.55
N GLY A 116 3.43 6.54 -15.87
CA GLY A 116 2.28 5.84 -16.48
C GLY A 116 2.68 4.66 -17.37
N ARG A 117 3.93 4.19 -17.32
CA ARG A 117 4.43 3.04 -18.10
C ARG A 117 4.10 1.74 -17.36
N VAL A 118 2.81 1.52 -17.11
CA VAL A 118 2.29 0.46 -16.21
C VAL A 118 2.73 -0.93 -16.63
N GLU A 119 2.57 -1.30 -17.90
CA GLU A 119 2.93 -2.66 -18.36
C GLU A 119 4.40 -2.98 -18.11
N ARG A 120 5.29 -2.01 -18.39
CA ARG A 120 6.72 -2.15 -18.09
C ARG A 120 6.96 -2.26 -16.59
N ALA A 121 6.28 -1.46 -15.77
CA ALA A 121 6.40 -1.53 -14.32
C ALA A 121 5.98 -2.92 -13.80
N VAL A 122 4.92 -3.51 -14.35
CA VAL A 122 4.46 -4.88 -14.01
C VAL A 122 5.52 -5.90 -14.40
N THR A 123 6.05 -5.85 -15.63
CA THR A 123 7.10 -6.78 -16.07
C THR A 123 8.34 -6.71 -15.17
N GLU A 124 8.83 -5.50 -14.90
CA GLU A 124 10.01 -5.28 -14.04
C GLU A 124 9.75 -5.73 -12.59
N LEU A 125 8.55 -5.49 -12.07
CA LEU A 125 8.18 -5.91 -10.72
C LEU A 125 8.03 -7.44 -10.60
N CYS A 126 7.57 -8.13 -11.65
CA CYS A 126 7.59 -9.58 -11.71
C CYS A 126 9.02 -10.12 -11.70
N THR A 127 9.92 -9.58 -12.54
CA THR A 127 11.33 -10.00 -12.54
C THR A 127 12.03 -9.72 -11.21
N TYR A 128 11.67 -8.60 -10.55
CA TYR A 128 12.13 -8.29 -9.20
C TYR A 128 11.69 -9.36 -8.21
N LEU A 129 10.41 -9.74 -8.23
CA LEU A 129 9.84 -10.73 -7.32
C LEU A 129 10.34 -12.16 -7.58
N ASP A 130 10.75 -12.48 -8.81
CA ASP A 130 11.44 -13.74 -9.12
C ASP A 130 12.80 -13.84 -8.40
N THR A 131 13.44 -12.69 -8.11
CA THR A 131 14.72 -12.61 -7.40
C THR A 131 14.54 -12.39 -5.89
N PHE A 132 13.60 -11.53 -5.50
CA PHE A 132 13.34 -11.07 -4.13
C PHE A 132 11.94 -11.47 -3.65
N TYR A 133 11.61 -12.76 -3.75
CA TYR A 133 10.27 -13.28 -3.47
C TYR A 133 9.73 -12.94 -2.06
N SER A 134 10.60 -12.84 -1.06
CA SER A 134 10.22 -12.57 0.35
C SER A 134 9.78 -11.14 0.62
N ASP A 135 9.84 -10.25 -0.37
CA ASP A 135 9.41 -8.86 -0.24
C ASP A 135 7.89 -8.72 -0.34
N ALA A 136 7.22 -8.80 0.81
CA ALA A 136 5.76 -8.64 0.89
C ALA A 136 5.28 -7.30 0.35
N GLU A 137 6.04 -6.21 0.52
CA GLU A 137 5.62 -4.91 0.00
C GLU A 137 5.59 -4.89 -1.53
N ALA A 138 6.55 -5.54 -2.19
CA ALA A 138 6.58 -5.63 -3.64
C ALA A 138 5.38 -6.42 -4.19
N TRP A 139 4.93 -7.47 -3.51
CA TRP A 139 3.70 -8.19 -3.84
C TRP A 139 2.44 -7.31 -3.74
N LEU A 140 2.35 -6.46 -2.70
CA LEU A 140 1.24 -5.53 -2.55
C LEU A 140 1.22 -4.47 -3.65
N GLU A 141 2.38 -3.97 -4.04
CA GLU A 141 2.51 -2.99 -5.14
C GLU A 141 2.11 -3.62 -6.48
N LEU A 142 2.47 -4.90 -6.70
CA LEU A 142 2.05 -5.65 -7.89
C LEU A 142 0.53 -5.83 -7.90
N ALA A 143 -0.05 -6.18 -6.76
CA ALA A 143 -1.50 -6.30 -6.62
C ALA A 143 -2.24 -4.98 -6.90
N ASP A 144 -1.71 -3.86 -6.41
CA ASP A 144 -2.25 -2.53 -6.63
C ASP A 144 -2.15 -2.11 -8.11
N LEU A 145 -1.03 -2.38 -8.78
CA LEU A 145 -0.88 -2.13 -10.22
C LEU A 145 -1.89 -2.92 -11.05
N TYR A 146 -2.11 -4.20 -10.73
CA TYR A 146 -3.10 -5.02 -11.41
C TYR A 146 -4.53 -4.52 -11.20
N ALA A 147 -4.87 -4.10 -9.99
CA ALA A 147 -6.20 -3.63 -9.64
C ALA A 147 -6.51 -2.24 -10.22
N SER A 148 -5.59 -1.28 -10.06
CA SER A 148 -5.80 0.13 -10.39
C SER A 148 -5.65 0.46 -11.88
N CYS A 149 -4.75 -0.22 -12.59
CA CYS A 149 -4.43 0.13 -13.98
C CYS A 149 -4.86 -0.94 -14.99
N GLY A 150 -4.93 -2.20 -14.57
CA GLY A 150 -5.24 -3.31 -15.48
C GLY A 150 -6.69 -3.77 -15.45
N HIS A 151 -7.46 -3.43 -14.42
CA HIS A 151 -8.72 -4.13 -14.07
C HIS A 151 -8.55 -5.67 -14.01
N ARG A 152 -7.32 -6.13 -13.70
CA ARG A 152 -6.94 -7.54 -13.68
C ARG A 152 -7.06 -8.07 -12.25
N TYR A 153 -8.29 -8.08 -11.74
CA TYR A 153 -8.55 -8.40 -10.34
C TYR A 153 -8.12 -9.83 -9.96
N THR A 154 -8.20 -10.79 -10.89
CA THR A 154 -7.71 -12.16 -10.65
C THR A 154 -6.21 -12.19 -10.38
N GLN A 155 -5.41 -11.52 -11.21
CA GLN A 155 -3.96 -11.42 -11.02
C GLN A 155 -3.59 -10.64 -9.75
N SER A 156 -4.36 -9.59 -9.43
CA SER A 156 -4.22 -8.88 -8.16
C SER A 156 -4.47 -9.80 -6.96
N LEU A 157 -5.54 -10.61 -6.98
CA LEU A 157 -5.82 -11.59 -5.92
C LEU A 157 -4.72 -12.64 -5.80
N HIS A 158 -4.14 -13.10 -6.91
CA HIS A 158 -2.97 -13.99 -6.88
C HIS A 158 -1.77 -13.31 -6.20
N ALA A 159 -1.44 -12.08 -6.59
CA ALA A 159 -0.34 -11.34 -5.95
C ALA A 159 -0.58 -11.12 -4.44
N LEU A 160 -1.81 -10.79 -4.04
CA LEU A 160 -2.18 -10.66 -2.63
C LEU A 160 -2.06 -12.00 -1.89
N SER A 161 -2.40 -13.13 -2.52
CA SER A 161 -2.23 -14.44 -1.90
C SER A 161 -0.77 -14.74 -1.56
N HIS A 162 0.19 -14.32 -2.41
CA HIS A 162 1.61 -14.42 -2.10
C HIS A 162 2.00 -13.53 -0.91
N ALA A 163 1.50 -12.30 -0.83
CA ALA A 163 1.73 -11.43 0.34
C ALA A 163 1.15 -12.03 1.63
N GLN A 164 -0.03 -12.64 1.57
CA GLN A 164 -0.66 -13.34 2.69
C GLN A 164 0.13 -14.58 3.12
N LEU A 165 0.73 -15.32 2.18
CA LEU A 165 1.61 -16.46 2.51
C LEU A 165 2.87 -16.00 3.28
N LEU A 166 3.39 -14.80 2.97
CA LEU A 166 4.57 -14.25 3.64
C LEU A 166 4.26 -13.68 5.04
N ALA A 167 3.05 -13.14 5.26
CA ALA A 167 2.61 -12.63 6.55
C ALA A 167 1.14 -13.00 6.83
N PRO A 168 0.85 -14.27 7.17
CA PRO A 168 -0.52 -14.77 7.34
C PRO A 168 -1.27 -14.13 8.51
N GLN A 169 -0.55 -13.62 9.50
CA GLN A 169 -1.09 -12.93 10.68
C GLN A 169 -1.49 -11.48 10.40
N ASN A 170 -1.26 -10.95 9.20
CA ASN A 170 -1.56 -9.56 8.89
C ASN A 170 -3.00 -9.41 8.35
N PRO A 171 -3.95 -8.87 9.14
CA PRO A 171 -5.35 -8.73 8.71
C PRO A 171 -5.50 -7.72 7.56
N PHE A 172 -4.57 -6.77 7.39
CA PHE A 172 -4.66 -5.77 6.33
C PHE A 172 -4.50 -6.39 4.93
N PHE A 173 -3.67 -7.42 4.79
CA PHE A 173 -3.47 -8.08 3.49
C PHE A 173 -4.73 -8.84 3.09
N THR A 174 -5.36 -9.52 4.05
CA THR A 174 -6.63 -10.21 3.80
C THR A 174 -7.78 -9.24 3.56
N LEU A 175 -7.79 -8.10 4.26
CA LEU A 175 -8.77 -7.05 4.00
C LEU A 175 -8.65 -6.52 2.57
N GLN A 176 -7.43 -6.24 2.09
CA GLN A 176 -7.20 -5.80 0.72
C GLN A 176 -7.65 -6.87 -0.29
N SER A 177 -7.41 -8.16 -0.01
CA SER A 177 -7.93 -9.27 -0.84
C SER A 177 -9.46 -9.28 -0.86
N ALA A 178 -10.12 -9.07 0.28
CA ALA A 178 -11.58 -9.02 0.38
C ALA A 178 -12.17 -7.87 -0.44
N GLU A 179 -11.58 -6.68 -0.36
CA GLU A 179 -11.99 -5.49 -1.12
C GLU A 179 -11.77 -5.67 -2.63
N THR A 180 -10.66 -6.29 -3.01
CA THR A 180 -10.35 -6.62 -4.41
C THR A 180 -11.35 -7.62 -4.95
N ALA A 181 -11.68 -8.68 -4.20
CA ALA A 181 -12.68 -9.67 -4.57
C ALA A 181 -14.09 -9.05 -4.69
N TYR A 182 -14.46 -8.15 -3.78
CA TYR A 182 -15.73 -7.43 -3.84
C TYR A 182 -15.82 -6.57 -5.11
N THR A 183 -14.74 -5.87 -5.44
CA THR A 183 -14.65 -5.03 -6.65
C THR A 183 -14.67 -5.88 -7.93
N ALA A 184 -14.06 -7.07 -7.90
CA ALA A 184 -14.13 -8.05 -8.98
C ALA A 184 -15.55 -8.63 -9.19
N GLY A 185 -16.43 -8.48 -8.20
CA GLY A 185 -17.78 -9.05 -8.18
C GLY A 185 -17.84 -10.48 -7.67
N ASP A 186 -16.76 -11.04 -7.13
CA ASP A 186 -16.76 -12.35 -6.48
C ASP A 186 -17.24 -12.21 -5.03
N LEU A 187 -18.54 -12.03 -4.86
CA LEU A 187 -19.18 -11.76 -3.57
C LEU A 187 -19.00 -12.91 -2.55
N PRO A 188 -19.11 -14.20 -2.93
CA PRO A 188 -18.84 -15.29 -2.00
C PRO A 188 -17.41 -15.28 -1.46
N LEU A 189 -16.41 -15.06 -2.33
CA LEU A 189 -15.01 -14.95 -1.91
C LEU A 189 -14.79 -13.73 -1.01
N ALA A 190 -15.31 -12.57 -1.40
CA ALA A 190 -15.17 -11.34 -0.64
C ALA A 190 -15.74 -11.50 0.78
N LEU A 191 -16.95 -12.06 0.90
CA LEU A 191 -17.59 -12.30 2.19
C LEU A 191 -16.76 -13.26 3.06
N ARG A 192 -16.25 -14.35 2.50
CA ARG A 192 -15.36 -15.27 3.22
C ARG A 192 -14.10 -14.57 3.74
N LEU A 193 -13.47 -13.73 2.91
CA LEU A 193 -12.26 -13.01 3.29
C LEU A 193 -12.53 -11.92 4.33
N PHE A 194 -13.65 -11.19 4.24
CA PHE A 194 -14.03 -10.24 5.28
C PHE A 194 -14.29 -10.92 6.63
N LEU A 195 -14.94 -12.09 6.63
CA LEU A 195 -15.10 -12.89 7.86
C LEU A 195 -13.77 -13.37 8.41
N ALA A 196 -12.84 -13.80 7.54
CA ALA A 196 -11.49 -14.16 7.98
C ALA A 196 -10.77 -12.98 8.65
N VAL A 197 -10.94 -11.74 8.16
CA VAL A 197 -10.38 -10.53 8.81
C VAL A 197 -10.95 -10.34 10.22
N VAL A 198 -12.25 -10.58 10.39
CA VAL A 198 -12.89 -10.55 11.71
C VAL A 198 -12.26 -11.61 12.62
N ASP A 199 -12.18 -12.86 12.16
CA ASP A 199 -11.58 -13.97 12.93
C ASP A 199 -10.11 -13.69 13.32
N MET A 200 -9.32 -13.12 12.41
CA MET A 200 -7.92 -12.74 12.68
C MET A 200 -7.78 -11.60 13.69
N SER A 201 -8.78 -10.73 13.78
CA SER A 201 -8.76 -9.56 14.68
C SER A 201 -9.36 -9.87 16.06
N ASP A 202 -10.24 -10.88 16.09
CA ASP A 202 -10.87 -11.40 17.31
C ASP A 202 -10.01 -12.48 17.99
N GLY A 203 -8.99 -13.02 17.31
CA GLY A 203 -8.01 -13.96 17.85
C GLY A 203 -6.97 -13.30 18.77
N ASP A 204 -6.64 -14.01 19.86
CA ASP A 204 -5.65 -13.78 20.94
C ASP A 204 -6.06 -13.02 22.21
N ASP A 205 -7.16 -12.27 22.23
CA ASP A 205 -7.62 -11.66 23.48
C ASP A 205 -8.61 -12.56 24.21
N ALA A 206 -8.09 -13.54 24.97
CA ALA A 206 -8.88 -14.33 25.93
C ALA A 206 -9.67 -13.47 26.95
N ASP A 207 -9.30 -12.19 27.07
CA ASP A 207 -9.89 -11.19 27.95
C ASP A 207 -10.81 -10.17 27.25
N ARG A 208 -10.94 -10.20 25.91
CA ARG A 208 -11.95 -9.37 25.24
C ARG A 208 -13.32 -10.01 25.46
N GLU A 209 -14.20 -9.31 26.17
CA GLU A 209 -15.61 -9.65 26.22
C GLU A 209 -16.11 -9.91 24.78
N ARG A 210 -16.89 -10.97 24.55
CA ARG A 210 -17.46 -11.31 23.22
C ARG A 210 -18.31 -10.17 22.61
N ASP A 211 -18.63 -9.17 23.43
CA ASP A 211 -19.41 -7.99 23.09
C ASP A 211 -18.58 -6.70 23.06
N ALA A 212 -17.25 -6.81 23.09
CA ALA A 212 -16.36 -5.68 22.90
C ALA A 212 -16.66 -5.01 21.54
N PRO A 213 -16.72 -3.68 21.49
CA PRO A 213 -17.02 -2.98 20.26
C PRO A 213 -15.90 -3.21 19.24
N PRO A 214 -16.23 -3.51 17.97
CA PRO A 214 -15.21 -3.68 16.95
C PRO A 214 -14.50 -2.34 16.72
N MET A 215 -13.18 -2.37 16.57
CA MET A 215 -12.35 -1.19 16.35
C MET A 215 -11.42 -1.39 15.15
N GLY A 216 -10.94 -0.29 14.55
CA GLY A 216 -9.94 -0.32 13.49
C GLY A 216 -10.36 -1.14 12.26
N VAL A 217 -9.52 -2.11 11.89
CA VAL A 217 -9.67 -2.94 10.69
C VAL A 217 -10.97 -3.77 10.70
N THR A 218 -11.41 -4.22 11.88
CA THR A 218 -12.61 -5.04 12.05
C THR A 218 -13.89 -4.29 11.69
N VAL A 219 -13.96 -2.97 11.96
CA VAL A 219 -15.11 -2.14 11.56
C VAL A 219 -15.25 -2.12 10.05
N ARG A 220 -14.13 -1.97 9.34
CA ARG A 220 -14.09 -1.97 7.88
C ARG A 220 -14.48 -3.33 7.30
N ALA A 221 -14.05 -4.42 7.95
CA ALA A 221 -14.48 -5.77 7.58
C ALA A 221 -16.00 -5.96 7.75
N TRP A 222 -16.60 -5.48 8.85
CA TRP A 222 -18.06 -5.57 9.05
C TRP A 222 -18.88 -4.78 8.03
N PHE A 223 -18.39 -3.62 7.58
CA PHE A 223 -18.99 -2.93 6.42
C PHE A 223 -18.95 -3.82 5.17
N GLY A 224 -17.81 -4.45 4.90
CA GLY A 224 -17.63 -5.41 3.81
C GLY A 224 -18.60 -6.58 3.90
N VAL A 225 -18.73 -7.21 5.07
CA VAL A 225 -19.68 -8.31 5.33
C VAL A 225 -21.10 -7.89 4.98
N LYS A 226 -21.58 -6.75 5.52
CA LYS A 226 -22.94 -6.27 5.27
C LYS A 226 -23.18 -5.96 3.79
N LEU A 227 -22.22 -5.31 3.14
CA LEU A 227 -22.29 -5.00 1.70
C LEU A 227 -22.35 -6.26 0.83
N CYS A 228 -21.55 -7.28 1.13
CA CYS A 228 -21.56 -8.55 0.41
C CYS A 228 -22.87 -9.32 0.64
N ALA A 229 -23.26 -9.46 1.91
CA ALA A 229 -24.45 -10.21 2.31
C ALA A 229 -25.74 -9.62 1.71
N ARG A 230 -25.89 -8.28 1.76
CA ARG A 230 -27.03 -7.58 1.14
C ARG A 230 -27.09 -7.79 -0.37
N ARG A 231 -25.95 -7.70 -1.07
CA ARG A 231 -25.93 -7.93 -2.53
C ARG A 231 -26.25 -9.38 -2.88
N LEU A 232 -25.72 -10.35 -2.13
CA LEU A 232 -26.03 -11.77 -2.32
C LEU A 232 -27.52 -12.05 -2.11
N LYS A 233 -28.15 -11.41 -1.11
CA LYS A 233 -29.60 -11.53 -0.87
C LYS A 233 -30.42 -11.02 -2.07
N VAL A 234 -30.11 -9.81 -2.56
CA VAL A 234 -30.78 -9.24 -3.74
C VAL A 234 -30.60 -10.12 -4.98
N GLU A 235 -29.42 -10.73 -5.18
CA GLU A 235 -29.19 -11.64 -6.30
C GLU A 235 -30.04 -12.91 -6.23
N VAL A 236 -30.28 -13.42 -5.02
CA VAL A 236 -31.17 -14.57 -4.77
C VAL A 236 -32.64 -14.19 -5.01
N ASP A 237 -33.08 -13.05 -4.50
CA ASP A 237 -34.49 -12.62 -4.57
C ASP A 237 -34.94 -12.26 -6.00
N VAL A 238 -34.04 -11.73 -6.84
CA VAL A 238 -34.34 -11.32 -8.22
C VAL A 238 -34.46 -12.52 -9.19
N GLY A 239 -34.33 -13.76 -8.72
CA GLY A 239 -34.57 -14.95 -9.55
C GLY A 239 -33.55 -15.11 -10.69
N LYS A 240 -32.37 -14.47 -10.60
CA LYS A 240 -31.18 -14.86 -11.37
C LYS A 240 -30.63 -16.16 -10.77
N GLY A 241 -31.43 -17.23 -10.87
CA GLY A 241 -31.22 -18.58 -10.33
C GLY A 241 -30.07 -19.37 -10.96
N ARG A 242 -29.15 -18.69 -11.64
CA ARG A 242 -27.75 -19.09 -11.72
C ARG A 242 -27.00 -17.98 -11.00
N GLY A 243 -26.79 -18.15 -9.69
CA GLY A 243 -25.90 -17.29 -8.93
C GLY A 243 -24.65 -17.08 -9.78
N ARG A 244 -24.24 -15.82 -9.96
CA ARG A 244 -23.09 -15.50 -10.80
C ARG A 244 -21.94 -16.37 -10.28
N GLU A 245 -21.54 -17.37 -11.05
CA GLU A 245 -20.60 -18.39 -10.56
C GLU A 245 -19.38 -17.64 -10.05
N SER A 246 -19.04 -17.89 -8.78
CA SER A 246 -17.87 -17.30 -8.16
C SER A 246 -16.68 -17.62 -9.06
N ALA A 247 -15.97 -16.59 -9.53
CA ALA A 247 -14.83 -16.79 -10.42
C ALA A 247 -13.72 -17.64 -9.75
N SER A 248 -13.69 -17.63 -8.42
CA SER A 248 -12.82 -18.48 -7.60
C SER A 248 -13.41 -19.87 -7.27
N GLY A 249 -14.65 -20.17 -7.69
CA GLY A 249 -15.35 -21.39 -7.31
C GLY A 249 -15.75 -21.44 -5.84
N THR A 250 -15.76 -20.30 -5.14
CA THR A 250 -16.14 -20.24 -3.72
C THR A 250 -17.65 -20.48 -3.57
N GLU A 251 -18.02 -21.41 -2.69
CA GLU A 251 -19.42 -21.71 -2.41
C GLU A 251 -20.16 -20.49 -1.82
N SER A 252 -21.41 -20.31 -2.26
CA SER A 252 -22.27 -19.25 -1.73
C SER A 252 -22.67 -19.55 -0.28
N PRO A 253 -22.56 -18.57 0.65
CA PRO A 253 -22.87 -18.80 2.05
C PRO A 253 -24.36 -19.04 2.28
N LYS A 254 -24.68 -20.09 3.04
CA LYS A 254 -26.06 -20.53 3.33
C LYS A 254 -26.86 -19.56 4.21
N HIS A 255 -26.17 -18.74 5.00
CA HIS A 255 -26.76 -17.88 6.03
C HIS A 255 -26.45 -16.38 5.80
N ALA A 256 -26.44 -15.94 4.53
CA ALA A 256 -26.13 -14.54 4.18
C ALA A 256 -27.04 -13.52 4.90
N ALA A 257 -28.34 -13.80 5.04
CA ALA A 257 -29.27 -12.91 5.75
C ALA A 257 -28.91 -12.71 7.24
N VAL A 258 -28.51 -13.80 7.93
CA VAL A 258 -28.10 -13.75 9.33
C VAL A 258 -26.79 -12.98 9.48
N LEU A 259 -25.86 -13.15 8.54
CA LEU A 259 -24.60 -12.40 8.51
C LEU A 259 -24.83 -10.90 8.27
N GLU A 260 -25.82 -10.54 7.45
CA GLU A 260 -26.20 -9.14 7.24
C GLU A 260 -26.72 -8.49 8.52
N GLU A 261 -27.60 -9.19 9.24
CA GLU A 261 -28.16 -8.74 10.51
C GLU A 261 -27.07 -8.58 11.57
N LEU A 262 -26.23 -9.61 11.75
CA LEU A 262 -25.09 -9.60 12.65
C LEU A 262 -24.13 -8.44 12.36
N ALA A 263 -23.78 -8.23 11.09
CA ALA A 263 -22.92 -7.11 10.69
C ALA A 263 -23.56 -5.75 11.02
N GLY A 264 -24.89 -5.63 10.86
CA GLY A 264 -25.64 -4.45 11.26
C GLY A 264 -25.55 -4.18 12.77
N GLU A 265 -25.75 -5.21 13.59
CA GLU A 265 -25.62 -5.10 15.04
C GLU A 265 -24.21 -4.69 15.46
N ARG A 266 -23.18 -5.35 14.92
CA ARG A 266 -21.77 -5.06 15.25
C ARG A 266 -21.37 -3.64 14.86
N LEU A 267 -21.83 -3.13 13.72
CA LEU A 267 -21.62 -1.72 13.33
C LEU A 267 -22.35 -0.73 14.25
N ARG A 268 -23.58 -1.05 14.70
CA ARG A 268 -24.29 -0.19 15.69
C ARG A 268 -23.51 -0.13 17.01
N VAL A 269 -22.98 -1.26 17.49
CA VAL A 269 -22.17 -1.33 18.72
C VAL A 269 -20.87 -0.52 18.58
N ALA A 270 -20.21 -0.59 17.42
CA ALA A 270 -19.00 0.18 17.14
C ALA A 270 -19.24 1.70 17.26
N TYR A 271 -20.35 2.17 16.66
CA TYR A 271 -20.70 3.60 16.64
C TYR A 271 -21.50 4.06 17.88
N SER A 272 -21.93 3.16 18.76
CA SER A 272 -22.54 3.50 20.04
C SER A 272 -21.53 3.64 21.18
N SER A 273 -20.42 2.89 21.12
CA SER A 273 -19.40 2.79 22.17
C SER A 273 -18.24 3.78 22.04
N ALA A 274 -18.06 4.41 20.87
CA ALA A 274 -17.04 5.44 20.63
C ALA A 274 -17.24 6.76 21.44
N GLY A 275 -18.18 6.77 22.39
CA GLY A 275 -18.44 7.88 23.30
C GLY A 275 -17.84 7.68 24.70
N ARG A 276 -16.51 7.57 24.82
CA ARG A 276 -15.84 8.12 26.01
C ARG A 276 -15.39 9.54 25.66
N ALA A 277 -16.22 10.49 26.12
CA ALA A 277 -16.05 11.95 26.10
C ALA A 277 -15.97 12.65 24.72
N GLY A 278 -17.09 13.26 24.31
CA GLY A 278 -17.08 14.58 23.67
C GLY A 278 -17.36 14.65 22.18
N GLU A 279 -17.05 13.62 21.39
CA GLU A 279 -17.36 13.61 19.96
C GLU A 279 -18.42 12.54 19.71
N ILE A 280 -19.61 12.96 19.27
CA ILE A 280 -20.55 12.05 18.60
C ILE A 280 -19.71 11.37 17.51
N ALA A 281 -19.53 10.05 17.58
CA ALA A 281 -18.81 9.28 16.57
C ALA A 281 -19.22 9.78 15.19
N GLN A 282 -18.32 10.51 14.53
CA GLN A 282 -18.65 11.24 13.31
C GLN A 282 -19.28 10.25 12.32
N GLY A 283 -20.49 10.54 11.83
CA GLY A 283 -21.20 9.61 10.94
C GLY A 283 -22.19 8.65 11.62
N ARG A 284 -22.42 8.71 12.94
CA ARG A 284 -23.33 7.77 13.64
C ARG A 284 -24.74 7.77 13.04
N GLY A 285 -25.30 8.94 12.74
CA GLY A 285 -26.66 9.05 12.19
C GLY A 285 -26.76 8.39 10.82
N GLU A 286 -25.77 8.64 9.97
CA GLU A 286 -25.64 8.08 8.63
C GLU A 286 -25.46 6.56 8.67
N VAL A 287 -24.59 6.05 9.55
CA VAL A 287 -24.37 4.61 9.71
C VAL A 287 -25.63 3.94 10.25
N PHE A 288 -26.31 4.53 11.23
CA PHE A 288 -27.53 3.92 11.79
C PHE A 288 -28.66 3.91 10.76
N ALA A 289 -28.83 4.99 9.99
CA ALA A 289 -29.79 5.05 8.89
C ALA A 289 -29.47 4.02 7.80
N TRP A 290 -28.19 3.92 7.39
CA TRP A 290 -27.75 2.95 6.38
C TRP A 290 -27.90 1.49 6.86
N VAL A 291 -27.61 1.23 8.13
CA VAL A 291 -27.77 -0.10 8.71
C VAL A 291 -29.24 -0.50 8.83
N ALA A 292 -30.13 0.44 9.15
CA ALA A 292 -31.57 0.23 9.30
C ALA A 292 -32.32 0.21 7.96
N ALA A 293 -31.77 0.81 6.91
CA ALA A 293 -32.30 0.74 5.56
C ALA A 293 -32.15 -0.69 5.01
N SER A 294 -33.12 -1.54 5.33
CA SER A 294 -33.41 -2.77 4.59
C SER A 294 -34.12 -2.34 3.30
N ASP A 295 -33.47 -2.51 2.15
CA ASP A 295 -34.19 -2.43 0.87
C ASP A 295 -35.11 -3.65 0.72
#